data_AF-A0AAE1Q9N4-F1
#
_entry.id   AF-A0AAE1Q9N4-F1
#
_cell.length_a   1.000
_cell.length_b   1.000
_cell.length_c   1.000
_cell.angle_alpha   90.00
_cell.angle_beta   90.00
_cell.angle_gamma   90.00
#
_symmetry.space_group_name_H-M   'P 1'
#
loop_
_entity.id
_entity.type
_entity.pdbx_description
1 polymer ?
#
loop_
_entity_poly.entity_id
_entity_poly.type
_entity_poly.pdbx_seq_one_letter_code
_entity_poly.pdbx_strand_id
1 'polypeptide(L)' 'MPAGKGIISPVSTDPKKDKKISLDGKDIIVPLGKPVPQKEWSKSNFCQSEYLVYKESQACIRYILKFTF' A
#
# COMPACT_ATOMS: atom_id res chain seq x y z
N MET A 1 1.82 -4.26 12.64
CA MET A 1 1.91 -5.42 11.73
C MET A 1 3.19 -5.24 10.91
N PRO A 2 4.10 -6.23 10.83
CA PRO A 2 5.24 -6.08 9.94
C PRO A 2 4.70 -5.97 8.51
N ALA A 3 5.21 -4.99 7.75
CA ALA A 3 4.84 -4.77 6.36
C ALA A 3 4.86 -6.12 5.63
N GLY A 4 3.70 -6.57 5.16
CA GLY A 4 3.62 -7.81 4.40
C GLY A 4 4.61 -7.72 3.24
N LYS A 5 5.46 -8.74 3.10
CA LYS A 5 6.21 -9.01 1.87
C LYS A 5 5.21 -8.98 0.71
N GLY A 6 5.16 -7.89 -0.04
CA GLY A 6 4.10 -7.68 -1.03
C GLY A 6 4.32 -6.47 -1.94
N ILE A 7 5.55 -5.98 -2.07
CA ILE A 7 5.88 -5.04 -3.17
C ILE A 7 6.40 -5.92 -4.28
N ILE A 8 5.61 -6.09 -5.35
CA ILE A 8 5.97 -6.93 -6.50
C ILE A 8 5.97 -6.15 -7.81
N SER A 9 5.97 -4.81 -7.81
CA SER A 9 5.94 -4.02 -9.04
C SER A 9 7.23 -3.23 -9.28
N PRO A 10 7.61 -2.98 -10.55
CA PRO A 10 8.76 -2.15 -10.92
C PRO A 10 8.66 -0.71 -10.44
N VAL A 11 7.47 -0.24 -10.03
CA VAL A 11 7.20 1.10 -9.53
C VAL A 11 6.28 1.00 -8.31
N SER A 12 6.64 1.66 -7.19
CA SER A 12 5.83 1.73 -5.96
C SER A 12 6.03 3.06 -5.24
N THR A 13 5.10 3.47 -4.38
CA THR A 13 5.16 4.73 -3.63
C THR A 13 6.41 4.79 -2.73
N ASP A 14 7.10 5.93 -2.67
CA ASP A 14 8.28 6.11 -1.82
C ASP A 14 7.95 5.91 -0.32
N PRO A 15 8.46 4.85 0.33
CA PRO A 15 8.16 4.56 1.75
C PRO A 15 8.65 5.65 2.71
N LYS A 16 9.62 6.49 2.31
CA LYS A 16 10.10 7.60 3.13
C LYS A 16 9.07 8.72 3.27
N LYS A 17 8.03 8.71 2.43
CA LYS A 17 6.93 9.68 2.44
C LYS A 17 5.67 9.14 3.10
N ASP A 18 5.73 7.92 3.64
CA ASP A 18 4.62 7.33 4.37
C ASP A 18 4.27 8.17 5.61
N LYS A 19 2.97 8.28 5.89
CA LYS A 19 2.47 8.92 7.10
C LYS A 19 1.82 7.89 7.99
N LYS A 20 2.02 8.01 9.30
CA LYS A 20 1.27 7.25 10.30
C LYS A 20 0.03 8.03 10.73
N ILE A 21 -1.10 7.34 10.78
CA ILE A 21 -2.34 7.84 11.37
C ILE A 21 -2.80 6.86 12.46
N SER A 22 -3.45 7.37 13.51
CA SER A 22 -4.02 6.53 14.55
C SER A 22 -5.49 6.24 14.23
N LEU A 23 -5.88 4.97 14.17
CA LEU A 23 -7.26 4.50 14.01
C LEU A 23 -7.52 3.40 15.03
N ASP A 24 -8.56 3.54 15.87
CA ASP A 24 -8.88 2.61 16.96
C ASP A 24 -7.69 2.31 17.89
N GLY A 25 -6.88 3.34 18.19
CA GLY A 25 -5.68 3.19 19.01
C GLY A 25 -4.53 2.42 18.34
N LYS A 26 -4.61 2.15 17.02
CA LYS A 26 -3.56 1.47 16.25
C LYS A 26 -2.92 2.43 15.26
N ASP A 27 -1.60 2.33 15.13
CA ASP A 27 -0.84 3.02 14.09
C ASP A 27 -1.02 2.34 12.73
N ILE A 28 -1.58 3.08 11.78
CA ILE A 28 -1.81 2.67 10.40
C ILE A 28 -0.93 3.49 9.46
N ILE A 29 -0.26 2.82 8.53
CA ILE A 29 0.60 3.43 7.52
C ILE A 29 -0.26 3.82 6.31
N VAL A 30 -0.13 5.07 5.87
CA VAL A 30 -0.75 5.60 4.64
C VAL A 30 0.35 5.99 3.65
N PRO A 31 0.47 5.30 2.51
CA PRO A 31 1.40 5.67 1.45
C PRO A 31 0.93 6.94 0.74
N LEU A 32 1.73 8.02 0.83
CA LEU A 32 1.42 9.33 0.21
C LEU A 32 2.48 9.77 -0.81
N GLY A 33 3.58 9.01 -0.93
CA GLY A 33 4.68 9.33 -1.82
C GLY A 33 4.32 9.20 -3.30
N LYS A 34 5.03 9.93 -4.15
CA LYS A 34 4.99 9.67 -5.60
C LYS A 34 5.55 8.27 -5.89
N PRO A 35 5.10 7.60 -6.97
CA PRO A 35 5.67 6.33 -7.37
C PRO A 35 7.15 6.48 -7.77
N VAL A 36 8.01 5.59 -7.28
CA VAL A 36 9.45 5.53 -7.56
C VAL A 36 9.85 4.14 -8.07
N PRO A 37 10.89 4.03 -8.93
CA PRO A 37 11.36 2.74 -9.45
C PRO A 37 11.87 1.81 -8.35
N GLN A 38 11.50 0.53 -8.45
CA GLN A 38 11.90 -0.56 -7.56
C GLN A 38 12.81 -1.51 -8.35
N LYS A 39 14.13 -1.38 -8.17
CA LYS A 39 15.13 -2.14 -8.95
C LYS A 39 14.98 -3.66 -8.80
N GLU A 40 14.63 -4.11 -7.59
CA GLU A 40 14.43 -5.52 -7.24
C GLU A 40 13.33 -6.19 -8.08
N TRP A 41 12.31 -5.43 -8.46
CA TRP A 41 11.10 -5.92 -9.13
C TRP A 41 11.00 -5.50 -10.59
N SER A 42 12.12 -5.06 -11.19
CA SER A 42 12.18 -4.58 -12.58
C SER A 42 11.70 -5.59 -13.63
N LYS A 43 11.76 -6.88 -13.33
CA LYS A 43 11.31 -7.98 -14.20
C LYS A 43 9.92 -8.53 -13.84
N SER A 44 9.20 -7.87 -12.95
CA SER A 44 7.86 -8.32 -12.59
C SER A 44 6.89 -8.16 -13.75
N ASN A 45 5.92 -9.07 -13.84
CA ASN A 45 4.81 -8.98 -14.78
C ASN A 45 3.71 -7.98 -14.33
N PHE A 46 3.81 -7.45 -13.11
CA PHE A 46 2.85 -6.49 -12.57
C PHE A 46 3.31 -5.05 -12.88
N CYS A 47 2.44 -4.25 -13.51
CA CYS A 47 2.72 -2.82 -13.73
C CYS A 47 2.65 -2.00 -12.44
N GLN A 48 1.76 -2.36 -11.51
CA GLN A 48 1.55 -1.73 -10.20
C GLN A 48 1.41 -2.80 -9.11
N SER A 49 1.66 -2.44 -7.85
CA SER A 49 1.61 -3.40 -6.74
C SER A 49 0.17 -3.81 -6.44
N GLU A 50 -0.05 -5.11 -6.27
CA GLU A 50 -1.32 -5.70 -5.81
C GLU A 50 -1.13 -6.29 -4.42
N TYR A 51 -2.06 -6.00 -3.51
CA TYR A 51 -2.02 -6.46 -2.13
C TYR A 51 -3.14 -7.46 -1.88
N LEU A 52 -2.77 -8.68 -1.50
CA LEU A 52 -3.72 -9.77 -1.27
C LEU A 52 -3.79 -10.14 0.21
N VAL A 53 -5.00 -10.33 0.72
CA VAL A 53 -5.30 -10.92 2.02
C VAL A 53 -6.18 -12.15 1.81
N TYR A 54 -6.00 -13.17 2.65
CA TYR A 54 -6.70 -14.46 2.48
C TYR A 54 -7.81 -14.69 3.52
N LYS A 55 -7.93 -13.80 4.52
CA LYS A 55 -9.02 -13.82 5.50
C LYS A 55 -9.68 -12.46 5.55
N GLU A 56 -11.02 -12.46 5.56
CA GLU A 56 -11.82 -11.23 5.60
C GLU A 56 -11.49 -10.37 6.82
N SER A 57 -11.18 -10.99 7.96
CA SER A 57 -10.80 -10.30 9.20
C SER A 57 -9.49 -9.51 9.12
N GLN A 58 -8.73 -9.61 8.03
CA GLN A 58 -7.53 -8.80 7.79
C GLN A 58 -7.85 -7.43 7.19
N ALA A 59 -9.06 -7.23 6.66
CA ALA A 59 -9.49 -5.98 6.04
C ALA A 59 -10.65 -5.36 6.82
N CYS A 60 -10.71 -4.02 6.83
CA CYS A 60 -11.79 -3.27 7.45
C CYS A 60 -11.97 -1.96 6.69
N ILE A 61 -13.19 -1.69 6.21
CA ILE A 61 -13.52 -0.46 5.48
C ILE A 61 -13.45 0.72 6.44
N ARG A 62 -12.68 1.76 6.09
CA ARG A 62 -12.50 2.97 6.93
C ARG A 62 -13.09 4.23 6.34
N TYR A 63 -13.08 4.36 5.02
CA TYR A 63 -13.54 5.56 4.32
C TYR A 63 -14.28 5.17 3.06
N ILE A 64 -15.24 6.00 2.66
CA ILE A 64 -15.91 5.95 1.37
C ILE A 64 -15.69 7.31 0.71
N LEU A 65 -15.24 7.31 -0.54
CA LEU A 65 -14.93 8.51 -1.29
C LEU A 65 -15.94 8.66 -2.43
N LYS A 66 -16.52 9.85 -2.57
CA LYS A 66 -17.32 10.22 -3.74
C LYS A 66 -16.44 11.02 -4.69
N PHE A 67 -16.27 10.51 -5.91
CA PHE A 67 -15.54 11.19 -6.98
C PHE A 67 -16.50 11.78 -8.00
N THR A 68 -16.05 12.82 -8.70
CA THR A 68 -16.66 13.31 -9.94
C THR A 68 -15.56 13.24 -10.99
N PHE A 69 -15.88 12.63 -12.11
CA PHE A 69 -14.94 12.36 -13.20
C PHE A 69 -15.29 13.19 -14.42
#